data_AF-A0A0E2B4Z4-F1
#
_entry.id   AF-A0A0E2B4Z4-F1
#
_cell.length_a   1.000
_cell.length_b   1.000
_cell.length_c   1.000
_cell.angle_alpha   90.00
_cell.angle_beta   90.00
_cell.angle_gamma   90.00
#
_symmetry.space_group_name_H-M   'P 1'
#
loop_
_entity.id
_entity.type
_entity.pdbx_description
1 polymer ?
#
loop_
_entity_poly.entity_id
_entity_poly.type
_entity_poly.pdbx_seq_one_letter_code
_entity_poly.pdbx_strand_id
1 'polypeptide(L)'
;MFMETHRFEYSIQSMANVLGVSRSGFYQFLKRSKNELEKYNPELVEFIRETWLTSRKNYGLVRLLREVKKVYSIYGARTVRKVMKLCEIQGKQEKRFRI
;
A
#
# COMPACT_ATOMS: atom_id res chain seq x y z
N MET A 1 -6.70 -13.69 8.58
CA MET A 1 -7.31 -13.58 9.92
C MET A 1 -8.46 -14.57 9.98
N PHE A 2 -8.57 -15.40 11.02
CA PHE A 2 -9.57 -16.48 11.14
C PHE A 2 -11.02 -16.04 10.86
N MET A 3 -11.43 -14.89 11.40
CA MET A 3 -12.79 -14.37 11.18
C MET A 3 -13.03 -13.86 9.74
N GLU A 4 -11.99 -13.39 9.04
CA GLU A 4 -12.11 -12.96 7.64
C GLU A 4 -12.13 -14.16 6.69
N THR A 5 -11.41 -15.25 7.02
CA THR A 5 -11.38 -16.46 6.18
C THR A 5 -12.71 -17.21 6.23
N HIS A 6 -13.39 -17.21 7.38
CA HIS A 6 -14.65 -17.95 7.58
C HIS A 6 -15.91 -17.06 7.62
N ARG A 7 -15.81 -15.80 7.18
CA ARG A 7 -16.94 -14.84 7.17
C ARG A 7 -18.14 -15.28 6.33
N PHE A 8 -17.94 -16.20 5.38
CA PHE A 8 -18.97 -16.73 4.50
C PHE A 8 -19.61 -18.02 5.04
N GLU A 9 -18.93 -18.70 5.96
CA GLU A 9 -19.38 -19.96 6.56
C GLU A 9 -20.10 -19.72 7.90
N TYR A 10 -19.66 -18.71 8.66
CA TYR A 10 -20.21 -18.39 9.98
C TYR A 10 -20.51 -16.91 10.14
N SER A 11 -21.50 -16.59 10.99
CA SER A 11 -21.80 -15.19 11.31
C SER A 11 -20.65 -14.55 12.10
N ILE A 12 -20.30 -13.31 11.77
CA ILE A 12 -19.28 -12.52 12.49
C ILE A 12 -19.62 -12.40 13.98
N GLN A 13 -20.91 -12.35 14.32
CA GLN A 13 -21.37 -12.29 15.71
C GLN A 13 -21.07 -13.57 16.48
N SER A 14 -21.33 -14.73 15.89
CA SER A 14 -21.03 -16.04 16.51
C SER A 14 -19.52 -16.19 16.74
N MET A 15 -18.71 -15.86 15.73
CA MET A 15 -17.26 -15.92 15.85
C MET A 15 -16.71 -14.93 16.88
N ALA A 16 -17.24 -13.70 16.92
CA ALA A 16 -16.83 -12.67 17.88
C ALA A 16 -17.09 -13.12 19.32
N ASN A 17 -18.24 -13.75 19.58
CA ASN A 17 -18.59 -14.28 20.89
C ASN A 17 -17.66 -15.43 21.31
N VAL A 18 -17.36 -16.38 20.41
CA VAL A 18 -16.46 -17.51 20.70
C VAL A 18 -15.03 -17.04 20.94
N LEU A 19 -14.56 -16.07 20.16
CA LEU A 19 -13.20 -15.55 20.23
C LEU A 19 -13.01 -14.47 21.31
N GLY A 20 -14.07 -14.08 22.02
CA GLY A 20 -14.00 -13.03 23.05
C GLY A 20 -13.65 -11.64 22.52
N VAL A 21 -13.90 -11.36 21.24
CA VAL A 21 -13.58 -10.07 20.59
C VAL A 21 -14.85 -9.28 20.32
N SER A 22 -14.74 -7.95 20.29
CA SER A 22 -15.88 -7.11 19.89
C SER A 22 -16.07 -7.11 18.37
N ARG A 23 -17.34 -7.19 17.92
CA ARG A 23 -17.70 -7.05 16.49
C ARG A 23 -17.16 -5.75 15.90
N SER A 24 -17.28 -4.65 16.65
CA SER A 24 -16.76 -3.33 16.27
C SER A 24 -15.24 -3.33 16.15
N GLY A 25 -14.53 -4.01 17.06
CA GLY A 25 -13.09 -4.21 16.99
C GLY A 25 -12.65 -4.98 15.74
N PHE A 26 -13.39 -6.04 15.38
CA PHE A 26 -13.16 -6.79 14.14
C PHE A 26 -13.32 -5.92 12.89
N TYR A 27 -14.42 -5.16 12.78
CA TYR A 27 -14.59 -4.25 11.63
C TYR A 27 -13.60 -3.08 11.61
N GLN A 28 -13.17 -2.57 12.78
CA GLN A 28 -12.09 -1.57 12.84
C GLN A 28 -10.75 -2.16 12.41
N PHE A 29 -10.46 -3.39 12.81
CA PHE A 29 -9.29 -4.13 12.35
C PHE A 29 -9.32 -4.31 10.84
N LEU A 30 -10.45 -4.74 10.27
CA LEU A 30 -10.65 -4.85 8.82
C LEU A 30 -10.47 -3.50 8.11
N LYS A 31 -11.01 -2.42 8.68
CA LYS A 31 -10.86 -1.07 8.12
C LYS A 31 -9.41 -0.58 8.16
N ARG A 32 -8.62 -0.99 9.15
CA ARG A 32 -7.19 -0.71 9.25
C ARG A 32 -6.36 -1.61 8.33
N SER A 33 -6.79 -2.86 8.12
CA SER A 33 -6.10 -3.83 7.29
C SER A 33 -6.43 -3.70 5.81
N LYS A 34 -7.55 -3.05 5.44
CA LYS A 34 -7.77 -2.59 4.06
C LYS A 34 -6.66 -1.62 3.72
N ASN A 35 -5.74 -2.14 2.91
CA ASN A 35 -4.42 -1.59 2.68
C ASN A 35 -4.55 -0.11 2.35
N GLU A 36 -3.71 0.74 2.96
CA GLU A 36 -3.59 2.14 2.55
C GLU A 36 -3.36 2.29 1.03
N LEU A 37 -2.89 1.22 0.36
CA LEU A 37 -2.79 1.07 -1.10
C LEU A 37 -4.13 1.16 -1.83
N GLU A 38 -5.22 0.60 -1.29
CA GLU A 38 -6.56 0.66 -1.90
C GLU A 38 -7.14 2.08 -1.92
N LYS A 39 -6.58 3.02 -1.15
CA LYS A 39 -6.91 4.44 -1.22
C LYS A 39 -6.32 5.13 -2.46
N TYR A 40 -5.31 4.53 -3.08
CA TYR A 40 -4.67 5.07 -4.27
C TYR A 40 -5.20 4.36 -5.51
N ASN A 41 -5.18 5.06 -6.64
CA ASN A 41 -5.57 4.47 -7.92
C ASN A 41 -4.67 3.25 -8.20
N PRO A 42 -5.24 2.04 -8.41
CA PRO A 42 -4.47 0.83 -8.68
C PRO A 42 -3.53 0.98 -9.89
N GLU A 43 -3.94 1.72 -10.93
CA GLU A 43 -3.12 1.97 -12.11
C GLU A 43 -1.83 2.72 -11.77
N LEU A 44 -1.91 3.70 -10.86
CA LEU A 44 -0.73 4.44 -10.40
C LEU A 44 0.24 3.53 -9.65
N VAL A 45 -0.31 2.64 -8.82
CA VAL A 45 0.46 1.70 -8.01
C VAL A 45 1.21 0.72 -8.91
N GLU A 46 0.53 0.15 -9.90
CA GLU A 46 1.11 -0.75 -10.89
C GLU A 46 2.16 -0.04 -11.73
N PHE A 47 1.86 1.15 -12.27
CA PHE A 47 2.80 1.93 -13.06
C PHE A 47 4.12 2.22 -12.31
N ILE A 48 4.03 2.61 -11.04
CA ILE A 48 5.21 2.87 -10.21
C ILE A 48 6.01 1.57 -9.99
N ARG A 49 5.33 0.45 -9.75
CA ARG A 49 5.96 -0.85 -9.52
C ARG A 49 6.68 -1.35 -10.79
N GLU A 50 6.02 -1.30 -11.94
CA GLU A 50 6.59 -1.69 -13.22
C GLU A 50 7.79 -0.83 -13.59
N THR A 51 7.66 0.50 -13.49
CA THR A 51 8.77 1.43 -13.78
C THR A 51 9.98 1.15 -12.87
N TRP A 52 9.75 0.82 -11.60
CA TRP A 52 10.81 0.45 -10.68
C TRP A 52 11.47 -0.90 -11.02
N LEU A 53 10.68 -1.90 -11.42
CA LEU A 53 11.19 -3.21 -11.86
C LEU A 53 12.01 -3.08 -13.15
N THR A 54 11.50 -2.37 -14.16
CA THR A 54 12.17 -2.12 -15.44
C THR A 54 13.47 -1.35 -15.26
N SER A 55 13.51 -0.43 -14.30
CA SER A 55 14.74 0.30 -13.94
C SER A 55 15.72 -0.49 -13.04
N ARG A 56 15.53 -1.81 -12.90
CA ARG A 56 16.36 -2.70 -12.06
C ARG A 56 16.46 -2.22 -10.62
N LYS A 57 15.37 -1.65 -10.08
CA LYS A 57 15.28 -1.11 -8.72
C LYS A 57 16.23 0.07 -8.43
N ASN A 58 16.80 0.69 -9.46
CA ASN A 58 17.71 1.83 -9.28
C ASN A 58 16.99 3.14 -9.04
N TYR A 59 15.74 3.28 -9.51
CA TYR A 59 15.05 4.56 -9.47
C TYR A 59 14.51 4.85 -8.06
N GLY A 60 15.04 5.91 -7.46
CA GLY A 60 14.45 6.52 -6.27
C GLY A 60 13.33 7.52 -6.62
N LEU A 61 12.83 8.21 -5.60
CA LEU A 61 11.68 9.13 -5.69
C LEU A 61 11.77 10.13 -6.85
N VAL A 62 12.93 10.76 -7.06
CA VAL A 62 13.08 11.81 -8.07
C VAL A 62 12.90 11.25 -9.49
N ARG A 63 13.46 10.07 -9.77
CA ARG A 63 13.37 9.45 -11.10
C ARG A 63 11.98 8.87 -11.34
N LEU A 64 11.42 8.17 -10.35
CA LEU A 64 10.04 7.68 -10.43
C LEU A 64 9.03 8.81 -10.57
N LEU A 65 9.18 9.91 -9.83
CA LEU A 65 8.28 11.06 -9.95
C LEU A 65 8.32 11.69 -11.34
N ARG A 66 9.48 11.72 -12.01
CA ARG A 66 9.58 12.21 -13.38
C ARG A 66 8.80 11.32 -14.35
N GLU A 67 8.93 10.00 -14.24
CA GLU A 67 8.17 9.07 -15.09
C GLU A 67 6.66 9.16 -14.81
N VAL A 68 6.27 9.21 -13.52
CA VAL A 68 4.87 9.40 -13.13
C VAL A 68 4.31 10.70 -13.68
N LYS A 69 5.07 11.80 -13.65
CA LYS A 69 4.59 13.10 -14.18
C LYS A 69 4.37 13.10 -15.69
N LYS A 70 5.06 12.25 -16.46
CA LYS A 70 4.86 12.15 -17.91
C LYS A 70 3.50 11.55 -18.26
N VAL A 71 3.04 10.58 -17.46
CA VAL A 71 1.79 9.84 -17.71
C VAL A 71 0.64 10.42 -16.89
N TYR A 72 0.90 10.74 -15.63
CA TYR A 72 -0.07 11.20 -14.65
C TYR A 72 0.39 12.51 -13.99
N SER A 73 0.23 13.62 -14.71
CA SER A 73 0.66 14.96 -14.28
C SER A 73 0.02 15.46 -12.99
N ILE A 74 -1.14 14.91 -12.62
CA ILE A 74 -1.90 15.24 -11.41
C ILE A 74 -1.23 14.78 -10.11
N TYR A 75 -0.35 13.76 -10.15
CA TYR A 75 0.20 13.20 -8.93
C TYR A 75 1.48 13.92 -8.50
N GLY A 76 1.45 14.46 -7.28
CA GLY A 76 2.59 15.11 -6.66
C GLY A 76 3.56 14.15 -5.96
N ALA A 77 4.72 14.69 -5.56
CA ALA A 77 5.79 13.93 -4.88
C ALA A 77 5.32 13.25 -3.58
N ARG A 78 4.35 13.85 -2.87
CA ARG A 78 3.79 13.29 -1.63
C ARG A 78 3.05 11.98 -1.88
N THR A 79 2.22 11.93 -2.92
CA THR A 79 1.45 10.75 -3.31
C THR A 79 2.39 9.63 -3.74
N VAL A 80 3.32 9.93 -4.66
CA VAL A 80 4.32 8.97 -5.13
C VAL A 80 5.15 8.41 -3.96
N ARG A 81 5.58 9.25 -3.02
CA ARG A 81 6.32 8.79 -1.84
C ARG A 81 5.51 7.86 -0.95
N LYS A 82 4.22 8.13 -0.74
CA LYS A 82 3.35 7.26 0.05
C LYS A 82 3.16 5.91 -0.63
N VAL A 83 2.86 5.90 -1.93
CA VAL A 83 2.74 4.67 -2.72
C VAL A 83 4.04 3.87 -2.69
N MET A 84 5.19 4.53 -2.89
CA MET A 84 6.50 3.88 -2.77
C MET A 84 6.71 3.23 -1.40
N LYS A 85 6.37 3.93 -0.30
CA LYS A 85 6.49 3.38 1.06
C LYS A 85 5.59 2.16 1.27
N LEU A 86 4.37 2.22 0.75
CA LEU A 86 3.40 1.14 0.88
C LEU A 86 3.75 -0.10 0.04
N CYS A 87 4.37 0.11 -1.13
CA CYS A 87 4.88 -0.97 -1.98
C CYS A 87 6.30 -1.42 -1.60
N GLU A 88 6.87 -0.91 -0.51
CA GLU A 88 8.26 -1.17 -0.08
C GLU A 88 9.31 -0.88 -1.18
N ILE A 89 9.00 0.09 -2.04
CA ILE A 89 9.85 0.52 -3.16
C ILE A 89 10.88 1.53 -2.67
N GLN A 90 12.15 1.20 -2.87
CA GLN A 90 13.28 2.04 -2.52
C GLN A 90 14.28 2.07 -3.67
N GLY A 91 14.95 3.21 -3.86
CA GLY A 91 16.05 3.29 -4.82
C GLY A 91 17.28 2.58 -4.24
N LYS A 92 18.00 1.84 -5.07
CA LYS A 92 19.23 1.11 -4.67
C LYS A 92 20.29 1.99 -4.01
N GLN A 93 20.34 3.28 -4.35
CA GLN A 93 21.32 4.19 -3.79
C GLN A 93 20.82 4.77 -2.47
N GLU A 94 21.46 4.39 -1.38
CA GLU A 94 21.28 5.06 -0.10
C GLU A 94 21.80 6.50 -0.21
N LYS A 95 20.98 7.47 0.24
CA LYS A 95 21.43 8.85 0.38
C LYS A 95 22.53 8.88 1.43
N ARG A 96 23.80 9.00 1.02
CA ARG A 96 24.87 9.42 1.92
C ARG A 96 24.62 10.88 2.29
N PHE A 97 24.18 11.12 3.51
CA PHE A 97 24.19 12.47 4.07
C PHE A 97 25.65 12.88 4.23
N ARG A 98 26.04 13.96 3.56
CA ARG A 98 27.35 14.58 3.80
C ARG A 98 27.21 15.37 5.09
N ILE A 99 27.85 14.88 6.15
CA ILE A 99 28.06 15.61 7.41
C ILE A 99 29.21 16.60 7.18
#